data_AF-A0A068V8U1-F1
#
_entry.id   AF-A0A068V8U1-F1
#
_cell.length_a   1.000
_cell.length_b   1.000
_cell.length_c   1.000
_cell.angle_alpha   90.00
_cell.angle_beta   90.00
_cell.angle_gamma   90.00
#
_symmetry.space_group_name_H-M   'P 1'
#
loop_
_entity.id
_entity.type
_entity.pdbx_description
1 polymer ?
#
loop_
_entity_poly.entity_id
_entity_poly.type
_entity_poly.pdbx_seq_one_letter_code
_entity_poly.pdbx_strand_id
1 'polypeptide(L)' 'MKVITKVSRVTVKKSKNVINVCHLKAILHETGVKTKDIGLVMTQGKVCRAKAVKAFKSTNGDIVFAIMEQTN' A
#
# COMPACT_ATOMS: atom_id res chain seq x y z
N MET A 1 17.74 12.65 33.95
CA MET A 1 16.66 11.73 33.54
C MET A 1 15.37 12.16 34.23
N LYS A 2 14.33 12.54 33.49
CA LYS A 2 13.02 12.90 34.08
C LYS A 2 12.06 11.73 33.86
N VAL A 3 11.68 11.06 34.95
CA VAL A 3 10.72 9.95 34.92
C VAL A 3 9.32 10.55 34.82
N ILE A 4 8.60 10.20 33.77
CA ILE A 4 7.25 10.70 33.51
C ILE A 4 6.27 9.71 34.17
N THR A 5 5.69 10.09 35.32
CA THR A 5 4.90 9.18 36.17
C THR A 5 3.38 9.20 35.91
N LYS A 6 2.90 10.05 34.98
CA LYS A 6 1.47 10.24 34.68
C LYS A 6 1.08 9.85 33.24
N VAL A 7 1.62 8.75 32.71
CA VAL A 7 1.25 8.28 31.37
C VAL A 7 0.35 7.06 31.49
N SER A 8 -0.95 7.21 31.19
CA SER A 8 -1.91 6.10 31.29
C SER A 8 -1.88 5.17 30.08
N ARG A 9 -1.59 5.68 28.87
CA ARG A 9 -1.46 4.90 27.64
C ARG A 9 -0.49 5.57 26.66
N VAL A 10 0.39 4.78 26.06
CA VAL A 10 1.29 5.19 24.97
C VAL A 10 0.88 4.42 23.72
N THR A 11 0.49 5.12 22.66
CA THR A 11 0.23 4.50 21.36
C THR A 11 1.48 4.66 20.48
N VAL A 12 2.28 3.61 20.39
CA VAL A 12 3.38 3.53 19.43
C VAL A 12 2.83 3.16 18.06
N LYS A 13 2.83 4.13 17.13
CA LYS A 13 2.49 3.87 15.72
C LYS A 13 3.66 3.11 15.09
N LYS A 14 3.53 1.78 14.99
CA LYS A 14 4.54 0.93 14.34
C LYS A 14 4.69 1.40 12.89
N SER A 15 5.89 1.85 12.52
CA SER A 15 6.20 2.21 11.14
C SER A 15 6.07 0.96 10.27
N LYS A 16 5.07 0.92 9.37
CA LYS A 16 5.00 -0.08 8.30
C LYS A 16 6.11 0.28 7.30
N ASN A 17 7.35 -0.16 7.56
CA ASN A 17 8.43 -0.09 6.57
C ASN A 17 8.22 -1.23 5.57
N VAL A 18 7.34 -1.01 4.59
CA VAL A 18 6.98 -2.02 3.59
C VAL A 18 7.88 -1.86 2.37
N ILE A 19 9.15 -2.18 2.50
CA ILE A 19 9.95 -2.60 1.35
C ILE A 19 9.56 -4.06 1.12
N ASN A 20 8.37 -4.30 0.57
CA ASN A 20 8.02 -5.62 0.07
C ASN A 20 8.95 -5.87 -1.12
N VAL A 21 10.06 -6.58 -0.89
CA VAL A 21 10.95 -7.04 -1.95
C VAL A 21 10.12 -7.87 -2.92
N CYS A 22 9.91 -7.32 -4.12
CA CYS A 22 9.05 -7.90 -5.14
C CYS A 22 9.73 -9.15 -5.69
N HIS A 23 9.45 -10.33 -5.13
CA HIS A 23 9.84 -11.59 -5.75
C HIS A 23 9.06 -11.76 -7.06
N LEU A 24 9.83 -11.86 -8.14
CA LEU A 24 9.38 -11.87 -9.51
C LEU A 24 8.53 -13.11 -9.80
N LYS A 25 7.20 -12.98 -9.69
CA LYS A 25 6.29 -13.85 -10.45
C LYS A 25 4.97 -13.15 -10.73
N ALA A 26 4.88 -12.51 -11.90
CA ALA A 26 3.76 -12.68 -12.81
C ALA A 26 3.94 -11.76 -14.02
N ILE A 27 3.79 -12.34 -15.21
CA ILE A 27 3.49 -11.65 -16.45
C ILE A 27 2.06 -11.14 -16.30
N LEU A 28 1.88 -10.01 -15.61
CA LEU A 28 0.58 -9.36 -15.50
C LEU A 28 0.36 -8.57 -16.80
N HIS A 29 -0.50 -9.07 -17.67
CA HIS A 29 -0.95 -8.31 -18.83
C HIS A 29 -1.72 -7.07 -18.34
N GLU A 30 -1.11 -5.90 -18.47
CA GLU A 30 -1.65 -4.58 -18.10
C GLU A 30 -2.51 -3.96 -19.22
N THR A 31 -2.98 -4.79 -20.16
CA THR A 31 -3.89 -4.37 -21.23
C THR A 31 -5.18 -3.79 -20.62
N GLY A 32 -5.42 -2.49 -20.84
CA GLY A 32 -6.60 -1.76 -20.35
C GLY A 32 -6.44 -1.05 -19.01
N VAL A 33 -5.25 -1.09 -18.39
CA VAL A 33 -5.00 -0.42 -17.10
C VAL A 33 -4.29 0.91 -17.32
N LYS A 34 -4.84 2.01 -16.79
CA LYS A 34 -4.17 3.32 -16.86
C LYS A 34 -2.94 3.26 -15.95
N THR A 35 -1.75 3.40 -16.54
CA THR A 35 -0.47 3.44 -15.81
C THR A 35 -0.42 4.57 -14.77
N LYS A 36 -1.15 5.67 -15.01
CA LYS A 36 -1.32 6.77 -14.04
C LYS A 36 -1.94 6.29 -12.73
N ASP A 37 -3.02 5.51 -12.81
CA ASP A 37 -3.77 5.06 -11.64
C ASP A 37 -2.93 4.07 -10.82
N ILE A 38 -2.22 3.15 -11.49
CA ILE A 38 -1.30 2.21 -10.85
C ILE A 38 -0.15 2.93 -10.14
N GLY A 39 0.42 3.98 -10.73
CA GLY A 39 1.48 4.78 -10.12
C GLY A 39 1.03 5.46 -8.83
N LEU A 40 -0.21 5.94 -8.78
CA LEU A 40 -0.80 6.52 -7.57
C LEU A 40 -0.99 5.45 -6.48
N VAL A 41 -1.47 4.25 -6.82
CA VAL A 41 -1.60 3.13 -5.86
C VAL A 41 -0.23 2.69 -5.33
N MET A 42 0.80 2.63 -6.18
CA MET A 42 2.16 2.28 -5.74
C MET A 42 2.76 3.32 -4.79
N THR A 43 2.53 4.62 -5.07
CA THR A 43 3.11 5.73 -4.29
C THR A 43 2.44 5.86 -2.93
N GLN A 44 1.11 5.77 -2.88
CA GLN A 44 0.33 5.97 -1.65
C GLN A 44 0.24 4.68 -0.82
N GLY A 45 0.07 3.53 -1.48
CA GLY A 45 -0.04 2.22 -0.84
C GLY A 45 1.29 1.55 -0.47
N LYS A 46 2.44 2.10 -0.89
CA LYS A 46 3.78 1.51 -0.64
C LYS A 46 3.88 0.03 -1.06
N VAL A 47 3.31 -0.31 -2.21
CA VAL A 47 3.28 -1.69 -2.73
C VAL A 47 3.95 -1.82 -4.10
N CYS A 48 4.38 -3.04 -4.42
CA CYS A 48 4.89 -3.41 -5.73
C CYS A 48 3.84 -3.26 -6.84
N ARG A 49 4.30 -3.04 -8.07
CA ARG A 49 3.45 -2.92 -9.27
C ARG A 49 2.50 -4.09 -9.43
N ALA A 50 2.97 -5.32 -9.23
CA ALA A 50 2.13 -6.51 -9.35
C ALA A 50 0.95 -6.53 -8.36
N LYS A 51 1.17 -6.08 -7.11
CA LYS A 51 0.12 -5.93 -6.11
C LYS A 51 -0.83 -4.79 -6.46
N ALA A 52 -0.29 -3.65 -6.90
CA ALA A 52 -1.10 -2.51 -7.33
C ALA A 52 -2.02 -2.88 -8.51
N VAL A 53 -1.51 -3.60 -9.52
CA VAL A 53 -2.31 -4.07 -10.66
C VAL A 53 -3.38 -5.06 -10.24
N LYS A 54 -3.07 -5.98 -9.33
CA LYS A 54 -4.05 -6.95 -8.82
C LYS A 54 -5.14 -6.24 -8.03
N ALA A 55 -4.78 -5.34 -7.11
CA ALA A 55 -5.73 -4.54 -6.34
C ALA A 55 -6.64 -3.73 -7.27
N PHE A 56 -6.05 -2.98 -8.19
CA PHE A 56 -6.80 -2.16 -9.14
C PHE A 56 -7.76 -2.96 -10.03
N LYS A 57 -7.39 -4.20 -10.42
CA LYS A 57 -8.28 -5.12 -11.14
C LYS A 57 -9.40 -5.66 -10.24
N SER A 58 -9.08 -6.02 -8.99
CA SER A 58 -10.06 -6.48 -8.00
C SER A 58 -11.07 -5.41 -7.61
N THR A 59 -10.70 -4.13 -7.71
CA THR A 59 -11.59 -2.99 -7.47
C THR A 59 -12.34 -2.52 -8.72
N ASN A 60 -12.32 -3.29 -9.82
CA ASN A 60 -12.94 -2.92 -11.10
C ASN A 60 -12.50 -1.55 -11.66
N GLY A 61 -11.27 -1.12 -11.34
CA GLY A 61 -10.74 0.17 -11.78
C GLY A 61 -11.04 1.34 -10.82
N ASP A 62 -11.63 1.11 -9.64
CA ASP A 62 -11.77 2.13 -8.62
C ASP A 62 -10.44 2.38 -7.90
N ILE A 63 -9.82 3.51 -8.22
CA ILE A 63 -8.52 3.92 -7.69
C ILE A 63 -8.57 4.20 -6.18
N VAL A 64 -9.64 4.85 -5.71
CA VAL A 64 -9.78 5.23 -4.30
C VAL A 64 -9.94 3.99 -3.43
N PHE A 65 -10.76 3.03 -3.88
CA PHE A 65 -10.94 1.77 -3.18
C PHE A 65 -9.65 0.95 -3.16
N ALA A 66 -8.89 0.92 -4.26
CA ALA A 66 -7.60 0.24 -4.32
C ALA A 66 -6.57 0.86 -3.36
N ILE A 67 -6.49 2.19 -3.27
CA ILE A 67 -5.59 2.88 -2.32
C ILE A 67 -5.99 2.59 -0.88
N MET A 68 -7.30 2.60 -0.58
CA MET A 68 -7.81 2.31 0.75
C MET A 68 -7.45 0.88 1.19
N GLU A 69 -7.64 -0.10 0.31
CA GLU A 69 -7.29 -1.50 0.58
C GLU A 69 -5.77 -1.68 0.79
N GLN A 70 -4.92 -0.99 0.03
CA GLN A 70 -3.46 -1.09 0.19
C GLN A 70 -2.90 -0.36 1.42
N THR A 71 -3.67 0.55 2.03
CA THR A 71 -3.22 1.34 3.17
C THR A 71 -3.64 0.74 4.52
N ASN A 72 -4.77 0.01 4.55
CA ASN A 72 -5.36 -0.56 5.76
C ASN A 72 -4.52 -1.74 6.31
#